data_AF-F3KC76-F1
#
_entry.id   AF-F3KC76-F1
#
_cell.length_a   1.000
_cell.length_b   1.000
_cell.length_c   1.000
_cell.angle_alpha   90.00
_cell.angle_beta   90.00
_cell.angle_gamma   90.00
#
_symmetry.space_group_name_H-M   'P 1'
#
loop_
_entity.id
_entity.type
_entity.pdbx_description
1 polymer ?
#
loop_
_entity_poly.entity_id
_entity_poly.type
_entity_poly.pdbx_seq_one_letter_code
_entity_poly.pdbx_strand_id
1 'polypeptide(L)' 'MASYGGNEFIDIHGLGNTLDHTNINVVAKSLDRWLSLSNEEQDQHSRQAHNFARQNLSVEGALNKRLEFWSKKIYSRN' A
#
# COMPACT_ATOMS: atom_id res chain seq x y z
N MET A 1 -14.47 -13.12 7.27
CA MET A 1 -13.40 -12.57 6.40
C MET A 1 -13.53 -11.06 6.44
N ALA A 2 -12.64 -10.37 7.13
CA ALA A 2 -12.64 -8.91 7.14
C ALA A 2 -12.32 -8.42 5.72
N SER A 3 -13.23 -7.65 5.14
CA SER A 3 -12.90 -6.82 3.98
C SER A 3 -12.02 -5.70 4.51
N TYR A 4 -10.71 -5.78 4.26
CA TYR A 4 -9.81 -4.63 4.40
C TYR A 4 -10.15 -3.63 3.28
N GLY A 5 -11.30 -2.96 3.41
CA GLY A 5 -11.83 -2.00 2.45
C GLY A 5 -11.55 -0.59 2.92
N GLY A 6 -10.28 -0.18 2.94
CA GLY A 6 -9.88 1.15 3.39
C GLY A 6 -8.39 1.42 3.23
N ASN A 7 -7.93 2.55 3.76
CA ASN A 7 -6.53 2.98 3.72
C ASN A 7 -5.60 2.20 4.68
N GLU A 8 -6.10 1.18 5.38
CA GLU A 8 -5.34 0.38 6.36
C GLU A 8 -4.09 -0.28 5.77
N PHE A 9 -4.07 -0.55 4.46
CA PHE A 9 -2.88 -1.09 3.78
C PHE A 9 -1.67 -0.14 3.86
N ILE A 10 -1.90 1.17 4.02
CA ILE A 10 -0.85 2.17 4.15
C ILE A 10 -0.04 1.91 5.42
N ASP A 11 -0.71 1.70 6.55
CA ASP A 11 -0.06 1.45 7.84
C ASP A 11 0.53 0.03 7.90
N ILE A 12 -0.22 -0.99 7.46
CA ILE A 12 0.20 -2.40 7.50
C ILE A 12 1.50 -2.64 6.72
N HIS A 13 1.66 -1.96 5.58
CA HIS A 13 2.82 -2.12 4.72
C HIS A 13 3.89 -1.04 4.91
N GLY A 14 3.75 -0.18 5.92
CA GLY A 14 4.72 0.88 6.24
C GLY A 14 4.88 1.91 5.13
N LEU A 15 3.83 2.14 4.33
CA LEU A 15 3.84 3.07 3.21
C LEU A 15 3.57 4.51 3.64
N GLY A 16 3.14 4.71 4.89
CA GLY A 16 2.80 6.01 5.45
C GLY A 16 2.04 5.86 6.77
N ASN A 17 1.29 6.90 7.13
CA ASN A 17 0.40 6.90 8.28
C ASN A 17 -1.02 7.31 7.87
N THR A 18 -2.04 6.60 8.31
CA THR A 18 -3.43 7.06 8.21
C THR A 18 -3.75 8.02 9.36
N LEU A 19 -4.24 9.22 9.03
CA LEU A 19 -4.51 10.28 10.01
C LEU A 19 -5.98 10.70 9.98
N ASP A 20 -6.49 11.13 11.14
CA ASP A 20 -7.76 11.84 11.21
C ASP A 20 -7.59 13.29 10.73
N HIS A 21 -8.19 13.62 9.59
CA HIS A 21 -8.09 14.93 8.96
C HIS A 21 -8.73 16.07 9.78
N THR A 22 -9.61 15.74 10.74
CA THR A 22 -10.21 16.75 11.62
C THR A 22 -9.25 17.20 12.72
N ASN A 23 -8.23 16.40 13.02
CA ASN A 23 -7.20 16.72 13.99
C ASN A 23 -6.00 17.40 13.32
N ILE A 24 -6.15 18.70 13.07
CA ILE A 24 -5.14 19.54 12.39
C ILE A 24 -3.76 19.43 13.07
N ASN A 25 -3.72 19.33 14.40
CA ASN A 25 -2.45 19.22 15.14
C ASN A 25 -1.69 17.93 14.81
N VAL A 26 -2.40 16.82 14.62
CA VAL A 26 -1.78 15.54 14.22
C VAL A 26 -1.28 15.62 12.78
N VAL A 27 -2.08 16.19 11.87
CA VAL A 27 -1.66 16.39 10.47
C VAL A 27 -0.40 17.25 10.39
N ALA A 28 -0.36 18.38 11.11
CA ALA A 28 0.79 19.27 11.14
C ALA A 28 2.06 18.56 11.63
N LYS A 29 1.98 17.78 12.72
CA LYS A 29 3.11 17.00 13.23
C LYS A 29 3.59 15.94 12.25
N SER A 30 2.67 15.28 11.55
CA SER A 30 3.03 14.28 10.53
C SER A 30 3.71 14.91 9.31
N LEU A 31 3.26 16.10 8.89
CA LEU A 31 3.92 16.85 7.82
C LEU A 31 5.30 17.34 8.23
N ASP A 32 5.44 17.88 9.44
CA ASP A 32 6.73 18.33 9.98
C ASP A 32 7.74 17.16 10.04
N ARG A 33 7.30 16.00 10.54
CA ARG A 33 8.10 14.77 10.50
C ARG A 33 8.50 14.40 9.07
N TRP A 34 7.58 14.41 8.11
CA TRP A 34 7.90 14.06 6.73
C TRP A 34 8.93 15.02 6.13
N LEU A 35 8.75 16.32 6.34
CA LEU A 35 9.67 17.35 5.85
C LEU A 35 11.04 17.32 6.55
N SER A 36 11.12 16.77 7.75
CA SER A 36 12.38 16.57 8.46
C SER A 36 13.21 15.37 7.97
N LEU A 37 12.60 14.45 7.20
CA LEU A 37 13.31 13.32 6.62
C LEU A 37 14.32 13.79 5.58
N SER A 38 15.44 13.09 5.48
CA SER A 38 16.38 13.30 4.39
C SER A 38 15.74 12.93 3.04
N ASN A 39 16.27 13.50 1.96
CA ASN A 39 15.80 13.16 0.60
C ASN A 39 15.92 11.65 0.31
N GLU A 40 16.96 10.99 0.85
CA GLU A 40 17.15 9.55 0.68
C GLU A 40 16.03 8.73 1.35
N GLU A 41 15.63 9.11 2.57
CA GLU A 41 14.52 8.47 3.29
C GLU A 41 13.18 8.72 2.57
N GLN A 42 12.93 9.94 2.11
CA GLN A 42 11.73 10.27 1.34
C GLN A 42 11.66 9.46 0.04
N ASP A 43 12.79 9.35 -0.67
CA ASP A 43 12.91 8.55 -1.88
C ASP A 43 12.69 7.06 -1.61
N GLN A 44 13.20 6.54 -0.49
CA GLN A 44 12.96 5.17 -0.08
C GLN A 44 11.47 4.91 0.15
N HIS A 45 10.78 5.79 0.88
CA HIS A 45 9.33 5.69 1.10
C HIS A 45 8.56 5.75 -0.23
N SER A 46 8.94 6.67 -1.12
CA SER A 46 8.34 6.81 -2.45
C SER A 46 8.49 5.52 -3.29
N ARG A 47 9.69 4.93 -3.32
CA ARG A 47 9.95 3.67 -4.02
C ARG A 47 9.14 2.51 -3.44
N GLN A 48 9.03 2.42 -2.12
CA GLN A 48 8.24 1.38 -1.45
C GLN A 48 6.76 1.49 -1.81
N ALA A 49 6.18 2.69 -1.71
CA ALA A 49 4.79 2.95 -2.09
C ALA A 49 4.52 2.64 -3.57
N HIS A 50 5.41 3.08 -4.46
CA HIS A 50 5.30 2.80 -5.90
C HIS A 50 5.33 1.29 -6.21
N ASN A 51 6.28 0.56 -5.63
CA ASN A 51 6.41 -0.88 -5.84
C ASN A 51 5.19 -1.63 -5.30
N PHE A 52 4.69 -1.25 -4.13
CA PHE A 52 3.48 -1.82 -3.57
C PHE A 52 2.28 -1.61 -4.50
N ALA A 53 2.07 -0.37 -4.96
CA ALA A 53 0.99 -0.04 -5.88
C ALA A 53 1.07 -0.86 -7.17
N ARG A 54 2.26 -0.97 -7.77
CA ARG A 54 2.48 -1.78 -8.97
C ARG A 54 2.17 -3.26 -8.75
N GLN A 55 2.53 -3.84 -7.61
CA GLN A 55 2.33 -5.26 -7.36
C GLN A 55 0.91 -5.63 -6.92
N ASN A 56 0.25 -4.73 -6.18
CA ASN A 56 -0.98 -5.07 -5.47
C ASN A 56 -2.21 -4.31 -5.95
N LEU A 57 -2.04 -3.11 -6.49
CA LEU A 57 -3.13 -2.22 -6.89
C LEU A 57 -3.20 -2.01 -8.41
N SER A 58 -2.23 -2.50 -9.17
CA SER A 58 -2.24 -2.40 -10.62
C SER A 58 -3.21 -3.41 -11.25
N VAL A 59 -3.76 -3.02 -12.41
CA VAL A 59 -4.58 -3.90 -13.24
C VAL A 59 -3.81 -5.14 -13.67
N GLU A 60 -2.53 -4.97 -14.03
CA GLU A 60 -1.64 -6.08 -14.37
C GLU A 60 -1.47 -7.08 -13.21
N GLY A 61 -1.22 -6.58 -12.00
CA GLY A 61 -1.12 -7.40 -10.79
C GLY A 61 -2.42 -8.13 -10.48
N ALA A 62 -3.57 -7.46 -10.63
CA ALA A 62 -4.88 -8.08 -10.46
C ALA A 62 -5.16 -9.18 -11.49
N LEU A 63 -4.81 -8.95 -12.76
CA LEU A 63 -4.92 -9.92 -13.84
C LEU A 63 -4.04 -11.15 -13.58
N ASN A 64 -2.78 -10.96 -13.19
CA ASN A 64 -1.86 -12.05 -12.88
C ASN A 64 -2.37 -12.92 -11.71
N LYS A 65 -2.84 -12.29 -10.61
CA LYS A 65 -3.46 -13.01 -9.49
C LYS A 65 -4.69 -13.81 -9.95
N ARG A 66 -5.49 -13.26 -10.87
CA ARG A 66 -6.67 -13.94 -11.41
C ARG A 66 -6.29 -15.12 -12.29
N LEU A 67 -5.28 -15.00 -13.14
CA LEU A 67 -4.76 -16.08 -13.97
C LEU A 67 -4.20 -17.22 -13.11
N GLU A 68 -3.42 -16.91 -12.08
CA GLU A 68 -2.86 -17.89 -11.14
C GLU A 68 -3.97 -18.64 -10.38
N PHE A 69 -5.02 -17.95 -9.95
CA PHE A 69 -6.17 -18.59 -9.32
C PHE A 69 -6.83 -19.63 -10.23
N TRP A 70 -7.03 -19.29 -11.51
CA TRP A 70 -7.66 -20.20 -12.47
C TRP A 70 -6.76 -21.35 -12.88
N SER A 71 -5.46 -21.12 -13.07
CA SER A 71 -4.52 -22.20 -13.38
C SER A 71 -4.51 -23.23 -12.26
N LYS A 72 -4.39 -22.81 -11.00
CA LYS A 72 -4.46 -23.72 -9.83
C LYS A 72 -5.76 -24.53 -9.80
N LYS A 73 -6.91 -23.91 -10.06
CA LYS A 73 -8.21 -24.61 -10.08
C LYS A 73 -8.36 -25.62 -11.22
N ILE A 74 -7.77 -25.34 -12.37
CA ILE A 74 -7.82 -26.24 -13.53
C ILE A 74 -6.90 -27.44 -13.29
N TYR A 75 -5.69 -27.21 -12.76
CA TYR A 75 -4.72 -28.28 -12.49
C TYR A 75 -5.01 -29.10 -11.22
N SER A 76 -5.78 -28.59 -10.25
CA SER A 76 -6.17 -29.34 -9.06
C SER A 76 -7.35 -30.31 -9.29
N ARG A 77 -7.83 -30.44 -10.53
CA ARG A 77 -8.97 -31.30 -10.91
C ARG A 77 -8.56 -32.54 -11.71
N ASN A 78 -7.25 -32.75 -11.91
CA ASN A 78 -6.64 -33.99 -12.38
C ASN A 78 -5.87 -34.65 -11.24
#